data_AF-A0A016T5Y1-F1
#
_entry.id   AF-A0A016T5Y1-F1
#
_cell.length_a   1.000
_cell.length_b   1.000
_cell.length_c   1.000
_cell.angle_alpha   90.00
_cell.angle_beta   90.00
_cell.angle_gamma   90.00
#
_symmetry.space_group_name_H-M   'P 1'
#
loop_
_entity.id
_entity.type
_entity.pdbx_description
1 polymer ?
#
loop_
_entity_poly.entity_id
_entity_poly.type
_entity_poly.pdbx_seq_one_letter_code
_entity_poly.pdbx_strand_id
1 'polypeptide(L)'
;MNTLCSYLLNRGFQQLGIDIDREKLRIKRELPRRESMRRSHRLSRLNDAYAGLDTRFSIMTMTYRKFIDMKASCFIPGKVLDEFFRIIDILKKSHDRGGTLTIDIHELLKDLRDLSR
;
A
#
# COMPACT_ATOMS: atom_id res chain seq x y z
N MET A 1 -16.77 -9.02 -23.33
CA MET A 1 -17.50 -8.80 -22.07
C MET A 1 -16.53 -8.76 -20.86
N ASN A 2 -15.47 -7.94 -20.89
CA ASN A 2 -14.48 -7.84 -19.79
C ASN A 2 -13.85 -6.44 -19.62
N THR A 3 -14.27 -5.45 -20.43
CA THR A 3 -13.65 -4.11 -20.48
C THR A 3 -13.96 -3.25 -19.25
N LEU A 4 -15.18 -3.33 -18.72
CA LEU A 4 -15.58 -2.60 -17.51
C LEU A 4 -14.80 -3.07 -16.28
N CYS A 5 -14.66 -4.39 -16.10
CA CYS A 5 -13.89 -4.96 -14.99
C CYS A 5 -12.41 -4.55 -15.09
N SER A 6 -11.79 -4.70 -16.27
CA SER A 6 -10.40 -4.24 -16.47
C SER A 6 -10.23 -2.73 -16.26
N TYR A 7 -11.20 -1.91 -16.68
CA TYR A 7 -11.18 -0.46 -16.40
C TYR A 7 -11.23 -0.15 -14.90
N LEU A 8 -12.14 -0.79 -14.16
CA LEU A 8 -12.28 -0.59 -12.72
C LEU A 8 -11.03 -1.03 -11.96
N LEU A 9 -10.47 -2.19 -12.29
CA LEU A 9 -9.25 -2.71 -11.66
C LEU A 9 -8.04 -1.82 -11.95
N ASN A 10 -7.86 -1.37 -13.20
CA ASN A 10 -6.76 -0.47 -13.56
C ASN A 10 -6.89 0.88 -12.85
N ARG A 11 -8.11 1.44 -12.78
CA ARG A 11 -8.37 2.67 -12.04
C ARG A 11 -8.10 2.49 -10.55
N GLY A 12 -8.54 1.37 -9.96
CA GLY A 12 -8.27 1.03 -8.56
C GLY A 12 -6.77 0.93 -8.28
N PHE A 13 -6.03 0.27 -9.15
CA PHE A 13 -4.57 0.16 -9.06
C PHE A 13 -3.86 1.53 -9.11
N GLN A 14 -4.28 2.42 -10.02
CA GLN A 14 -3.73 3.78 -10.09
C GLN A 14 -4.07 4.60 -8.83
N GLN A 15 -5.33 4.52 -8.37
CA GLN A 15 -5.77 5.21 -7.16
C GLN A 15 -4.99 4.73 -5.93
N LEU A 16 -4.70 3.44 -5.86
CA LEU A 16 -3.93 2.83 -4.77
C LEU A 16 -2.52 3.44 -4.68
N GLY A 17 -1.82 3.58 -5.80
CA GLY A 17 -0.50 4.23 -5.81
C GLY A 17 -0.53 5.67 -5.31
N ILE A 18 -1.51 6.45 -5.78
CA ILE A 18 -1.71 7.84 -5.33
C ILE A 18 -1.96 7.91 -3.82
N ASP A 19 -2.76 6.98 -3.29
CA ASP A 19 -3.10 6.94 -1.86
C ASP A 19 -1.88 6.55 -1.00
N ILE A 20 -1.08 5.56 -1.43
CA ILE A 20 0.16 5.18 -0.74
C ILE A 20 1.12 6.37 -0.65
N ASP A 21 1.35 7.06 -1.77
CA ASP A 21 2.25 8.21 -1.82
C ASP A 21 1.77 9.37 -0.95
N ARG A 22 0.45 9.64 -0.98
CA ARG A 22 -0.17 10.69 -0.15
C ARG A 22 0.04 10.42 1.34
N GLU A 23 -0.26 9.22 1.81
CA GLU A 23 -0.14 8.90 3.24
C GLU A 23 1.31 8.82 3.70
N LYS A 24 2.23 8.30 2.86
CA LYS A 24 3.67 8.36 3.14
C LYS A 24 4.15 9.80 3.33
N LEU A 25 3.73 10.71 2.46
CA LEU A 25 4.11 12.12 2.57
C LEU A 25 3.53 12.76 3.84
N ARG A 26 2.28 12.43 4.19
CA ARG A 26 1.60 12.89 5.40
C ARG A 26 2.37 12.47 6.66
N ILE A 27 2.71 11.20 6.80
CA ILE A 27 3.49 10.68 7.94
C ILE A 27 4.89 11.30 7.98
N LYS A 28 5.56 11.41 6.83
CA LYS A 28 6.90 11.99 6.75
C LYS A 28 6.96 13.43 7.24
N ARG A 29 5.88 14.20 7.11
CA ARG A 29 5.79 15.59 7.63
C ARG A 29 5.67 15.65 9.15
N GLU A 30 5.10 14.62 9.77
CA GLU A 30 4.93 14.53 11.23
C GLU A 30 6.13 13.86 11.93
N LEU A 31 7.01 13.21 11.17
CA LEU A 31 8.22 12.59 11.70
C LEU A 31 9.32 13.62 12.04
N PRO A 32 10.08 13.40 13.13
CA PRO A 32 11.26 14.19 13.41
C PRO A 32 12.30 14.13 12.27
N ARG A 33 13.01 15.24 12.01
CA ARG A 33 14.06 15.26 10.97
C ARG A 33 15.24 14.35 11.31
N ARG A 34 15.63 14.26 12.59
CA ARG A 34 16.77 13.43 13.04
C ARG A 34 16.37 11.96 13.12
N GLU A 35 17.19 11.10 12.51
CA GLU A 35 16.94 9.66 12.43
C GLU A 35 16.86 8.97 13.80
N SER A 36 17.73 9.35 14.74
CA SER A 36 17.71 8.81 16.11
C SER A 36 16.38 9.07 16.82
N MET A 37 15.75 10.23 16.60
CA MET A 37 14.43 10.55 17.15
C MET A 37 13.29 9.88 16.39
N ARG A 38 13.48 9.56 15.10
CA ARG A 38 12.48 8.81 14.33
C ARG A 38 12.28 7.41 14.88
N ARG A 39 13.36 6.70 15.19
CA ARG A 39 13.30 5.31 15.68
C ARG A 39 12.49 5.13 16.96
N SER A 40 12.47 6.13 17.83
CA SER A 40 11.68 6.15 19.07
C SER A 40 10.32 6.84 18.92
N HIS A 41 10.00 7.39 17.75
CA HIS A 41 8.76 8.11 17.52
C HIS A 41 7.58 7.14 17.36
N ARG A 42 6.41 7.52 17.88
CA ARG A 42 5.17 6.72 17.76
C ARG A 42 4.84 6.32 16.31
N LEU A 43 5.13 7.20 15.34
CA LEU A 43 4.88 6.95 13.92
C LEU A 43 5.95 6.08 13.22
N SER A 44 7.03 5.68 13.89
CA SER A 44 8.12 4.92 13.25
C SER A 44 7.59 3.62 12.63
N ARG A 45 6.87 2.81 13.42
CA ARG A 45 6.32 1.53 12.96
C ARG A 45 5.32 1.72 11.83
N LEU A 46 4.53 2.79 11.90
CA LEU A 46 3.57 3.12 10.86
C LEU A 46 4.26 3.51 9.55
N ASN A 47 5.32 4.32 9.62
CA ASN A 47 6.16 4.67 8.48
C ASN A 47 6.78 3.43 7.83
N ASP A 48 7.31 2.51 8.64
CA ASP A 48 7.90 1.27 8.16
C ASP A 48 6.85 0.38 7.48
N ALA A 49 5.61 0.35 7.99
CA ALA A 49 4.51 -0.37 7.39
C ALA A 49 4.15 0.19 6.00
N TYR A 50 4.06 1.52 5.85
CA TYR A 50 3.83 2.16 4.56
C TYR A 50 4.99 1.94 3.58
N ALA A 51 6.24 1.93 4.04
CA ALA A 51 7.40 1.61 3.20
C ALA A 51 7.35 0.15 2.70
N GLY A 52 6.97 -0.79 3.58
CA GLY A 52 6.77 -2.20 3.20
C GLY A 52 5.62 -2.39 2.20
N LEU A 53 4.51 -1.67 2.40
CA LEU A 53 3.37 -1.67 1.49
C LEU A 53 3.76 -1.12 0.09
N ASP A 54 4.45 0.01 0.06
CA ASP A 54 4.92 0.66 -1.17
C ASP A 54 5.90 -0.20 -1.97
N THR A 55 6.80 -0.91 -1.28
CA THR A 55 7.71 -1.86 -1.92
C THR A 55 6.93 -2.96 -2.64
N ARG A 56 5.89 -3.52 -2.00
CA ARG A 56 5.04 -4.55 -2.61
C ARG A 56 4.22 -4.00 -3.78
N PHE A 57 3.66 -2.81 -3.62
CA PHE A 57 2.94 -2.14 -4.71
C PHE A 57 3.85 -1.86 -5.90
N SER A 58 5.11 -1.47 -5.66
CA SER A 58 6.11 -1.24 -6.71
C SER A 58 6.47 -2.52 -7.46
N ILE A 59 6.69 -3.64 -6.76
CA ILE A 59 6.91 -4.95 -7.38
C ILE A 59 5.70 -5.33 -8.25
N MET A 60 4.49 -5.16 -7.72
CA MET A 60 3.26 -5.44 -8.44
C MET A 60 3.11 -4.56 -9.69
N THR A 61 3.46 -3.28 -9.58
CA THR A 61 3.51 -2.34 -10.70
C THR A 61 4.47 -2.83 -11.76
N MET A 62 5.69 -3.21 -11.39
CA MET A 62 6.68 -3.73 -12.36
C MET A 62 6.18 -4.97 -13.09
N THR A 63 5.54 -5.90 -12.37
CA THR A 63 4.98 -7.13 -12.95
C THR A 63 3.85 -6.86 -13.94
N TYR A 64 2.91 -5.96 -13.59
CA TYR A 64 1.69 -5.78 -14.38
C TYR A 64 1.72 -4.60 -15.36
N ARG A 65 2.71 -3.70 -15.28
CA ARG A 65 2.74 -2.47 -16.09
C ARG A 65 2.62 -2.72 -17.59
N LYS A 66 3.35 -3.71 -18.12
CA LYS A 66 3.27 -4.09 -19.53
C LYS A 66 1.85 -4.52 -19.94
N PHE A 67 1.14 -5.23 -19.07
CA PHE A 67 -0.23 -5.69 -19.35
C PHE A 67 -1.24 -4.55 -19.25
N ILE A 68 -1.07 -3.64 -18.28
CA ILE A 68 -1.89 -2.44 -18.13
C ILE A 68 -1.75 -1.54 -19.36
N ASP A 69 -0.51 -1.26 -19.78
CA ASP A 69 -0.19 -0.40 -20.92
C ASP A 69 -0.72 -0.98 -22.24
N MET A 70 -0.67 -2.30 -22.40
CA MET A 70 -1.20 -3.00 -23.58
C MET A 70 -2.73 -3.14 -23.57
N LYS A 71 -3.43 -2.69 -22.50
CA LYS A 71 -4.84 -3.00 -22.23
C LYS A 71 -5.16 -4.50 -22.34
N ALA A 72 -4.14 -5.35 -22.18
CA ALA A 72 -4.33 -6.78 -22.04
C ALA A 72 -5.04 -6.98 -20.71
N SER A 73 -6.00 -7.90 -20.64
CA SER A 73 -6.76 -8.17 -19.41
C SER A 73 -5.80 -8.66 -18.33
N CYS A 74 -5.24 -7.73 -17.56
CA CYS A 74 -4.45 -8.01 -16.38
C CYS A 74 -5.46 -8.50 -15.35
N PHE A 75 -5.49 -9.81 -15.14
CA PHE A 75 -6.20 -10.44 -14.05
C PHE A 75 -5.44 -10.12 -12.76
N ILE A 76 -5.37 -8.84 -12.38
CA ILE A 76 -5.09 -8.50 -10.99
C ILE A 76 -6.27 -9.11 -10.26
N PRO A 77 -6.06 -10.15 -9.43
CA PRO A 77 -7.18 -10.72 -8.69
C PRO A 77 -7.77 -9.55 -7.89
N GLY A 78 -9.06 -9.25 -8.04
CA GLY A 78 -9.70 -8.15 -7.30
C GLY A 78 -9.36 -8.21 -5.80
N LYS A 79 -9.25 -9.43 -5.28
CA LYS A 79 -8.77 -9.76 -3.94
C LYS A 79 -7.42 -9.14 -3.56
N VAL A 80 -6.48 -9.00 -4.48
CA VAL A 80 -5.19 -8.33 -4.24
C VAL A 80 -5.40 -6.84 -4.02
N LEU A 81 -6.18 -6.18 -4.88
CA LEU A 81 -6.51 -4.76 -4.70
C LEU A 81 -7.29 -4.55 -3.41
N ASP A 82 -8.26 -5.40 -3.12
CA ASP A 82 -9.05 -5.35 -1.89
C ASP A 82 -8.14 -5.44 -0.66
N GLU A 83 -7.15 -6.32 -0.69
CA GLU A 83 -6.21 -6.51 0.40
C GLU A 83 -5.30 -5.28 0.59
N PHE A 84 -4.82 -4.69 -0.50
CA PHE A 84 -4.09 -3.42 -0.44
C PHE A 84 -4.94 -2.29 0.15
N PHE A 85 -6.20 -2.15 -0.29
CA PHE A 85 -7.12 -1.14 0.26
C PHE A 85 -7.42 -1.38 1.73
N ARG A 86 -7.62 -2.65 2.13
CA ARG A 86 -7.81 -3.04 3.53
C ARG A 86 -6.62 -2.63 4.40
N ILE A 87 -5.41 -2.92 3.95
CA ILE A 87 -4.19 -2.56 4.68
C ILE A 87 -4.05 -1.04 4.79
N ILE A 88 -4.23 -0.30 3.70
CA ILE A 88 -4.19 1.17 3.74
C ILE A 88 -5.23 1.72 4.72
N ASP A 89 -6.46 1.23 4.71
CA ASP A 89 -7.51 1.67 5.63
C ASP A 89 -7.13 1.40 7.10
N ILE A 90 -6.57 0.23 7.41
CA ILE A 90 -6.03 -0.08 8.74
C ILE A 90 -4.92 0.91 9.13
N LEU A 91 -3.98 1.18 8.24
CA LEU A 91 -2.88 2.09 8.50
C LEU A 91 -3.35 3.55 8.66
N LYS A 92 -4.31 4.02 7.86
CA LYS A 92 -4.95 5.33 7.98
C LYS A 92 -5.65 5.47 9.33
N LYS A 93 -6.49 4.51 9.71
CA LYS A 93 -7.15 4.48 11.02
C LYS A 93 -6.15 4.42 12.18
N SER A 94 -5.01 3.75 11.99
CA SER A 94 -3.93 3.76 12.98
C SER A 94 -3.27 5.13 13.09
N HIS A 95 -3.08 5.83 11.96
CA HIS A 95 -2.56 7.20 11.94
C HIS A 95 -3.49 8.16 12.67
N ASP A 96 -4.78 8.14 12.32
CA ASP A 96 -5.80 9.04 12.86
C ASP A 96 -6.00 8.86 14.37
N ARG A 97 -5.76 7.65 14.91
CA ARG A 97 -5.80 7.36 16.35
C ARG A 97 -4.50 7.70 17.09
N GLY A 98 -3.63 8.50 16.50
CA GLY A 98 -2.39 8.94 17.12
C GLY A 98 -1.18 8.09 16.77
N GLY A 99 -1.24 7.24 15.75
CA GLY A 99 -0.04 6.71 15.10
C GLY A 99 0.58 5.46 15.70
N THR A 100 -0.01 4.90 16.75
CA THR A 100 0.47 3.66 17.37
C THR A 100 -0.06 2.46 16.59
N LEU A 101 0.82 1.82 15.82
CA LEU A 101 0.51 0.56 15.16
C LEU A 101 0.76 -0.61 16.13
N THR A 102 -0.31 -1.28 16.54
CA THR A 102 -0.25 -2.44 17.46
C THR A 102 -0.07 -3.78 16.74
N ILE A 103 -0.37 -3.81 15.45
CA ILE A 103 -0.28 -5.01 14.60
C ILE A 103 1.18 -5.16 14.13
N ASP A 104 1.69 -6.39 14.11
CA ASP A 104 2.98 -6.66 13.51
C ASP A 104 2.94 -6.48 11.99
N ILE A 105 3.96 -5.80 11.44
CA ILE A 105 4.02 -5.46 10.01
C ILE A 105 4.14 -6.72 9.15
N HIS A 106 4.85 -7.75 9.62
CA HIS A 106 5.01 -8.98 8.86
C HIS A 106 3.69 -9.75 8.77
N GLU A 107 2.91 -9.75 9.85
CA GLU A 107 1.56 -10.32 9.88
C GLU A 107 0.60 -9.50 9.01
N LEU A 108 0.62 -8.17 9.12
CA LEU A 108 -0.24 -7.29 8.31
C LEU A 108 0.01 -7.44 6.81
N LEU A 109 1.27 -7.63 6.41
CA LEU A 109 1.66 -7.77 5.01
C LEU A 109 1.78 -9.24 4.55
N LYS A 110 1.36 -10.20 5.38
CA LYS A 110 1.47 -11.64 5.10
C LYS A 110 0.58 -12.04 3.93
N ASP A 111 -0.69 -11.64 3.97
CA ASP A 111 -1.67 -11.98 2.94
C ASP A 111 -1.26 -11.42 1.57
N LEU A 112 -0.74 -10.19 1.52
CA LEU A 112 -0.17 -9.62 0.29
C LEU A 112 1.03 -10.40 -0.25
N ARG A 113 1.83 -11.04 0.62
CA ARG A 113 2.96 -11.87 0.19
C ARG A 113 2.49 -13.13 -0.49
N ASP A 114 1.52 -13.80 0.11
CA ASP A 114 1.00 -15.07 -0.37
C ASP A 114 0.18 -14.89 -1.65
N LEU A 115 -0.47 -13.73 -1.81
CA LEU A 115 -1.19 -13.36 -3.03
C LEU A 115 -0.29 -12.90 -4.19
N SER A 116 0.97 -12.56 -3.92
CA SER A 116 1.95 -12.12 -4.93
C SER A 116 2.84 -13.25 -5.48
N ARG A 117 2.66 -14.48 -5.00
CA ARG A 117 3.40 -15.68 -5.44
C ARG A 117 2.75 -16.36 -6.64
#